data_AF-A0A6G1JXY9-F1
#
_entry.id   AF-A0A6G1JXY9-F1
#
_cell.length_a   1.000
_cell.length_b   1.000
_cell.length_c   1.000
_cell.angle_alpha   90.00
_cell.angle_beta   90.00
_cell.angle_gamma   90.00
#
_symmetry.space_group_name_H-M   'P 1'
#
loop_
_entity.id
_entity.type
_entity.pdbx_description
1 polymer ?
#
loop_
_entity_poly.entity_id
_entity_poly.type
_entity_poly.pdbx_seq_one_letter_code
_entity_poly.pdbx_strand_id
1 'polypeptide(L)'
;MAPTYTARKIGAANTLEHRIFIEKDGVPVSPFHDIPLYANEQQTILNMIVEVPRWTNAKMEISKEETLNPIKQDIKKGKLRYVRNCFPHKGYLWNYGAFPQTWEDPNVVHPETKAKGDNDPLDVCEIGELVSKPGEVIQVKILGVMALLDEGETDWKILVINVNDPLAPKLNDIEDVERHLPGLLRATNEWFRIYKIPDGKPENQFAFSGECKNKKYATDIVRECAEAWEKLITHKTPNGDVSLVNTTVAHSPDRTDPGQLNIPRGENNAPGPIDPSIDKWFFISGAPSG
;
A
#
# COMPACT_ATOMS: atom_id res chain seq x y z
N MET A 1 -26.05 8.61 -5.88
CA MET A 1 -25.37 7.93 -4.76
C MET A 1 -23.89 7.97 -5.05
N ALA A 2 -23.02 8.17 -4.04
CA ALA A 2 -21.58 8.05 -4.25
C ALA A 2 -21.28 6.61 -4.73
N PRO A 3 -20.33 6.41 -5.67
CA PRO A 3 -19.99 5.09 -6.15
C PRO A 3 -19.60 4.21 -4.96
N THR A 4 -20.19 3.03 -4.87
CA THR A 4 -19.94 2.11 -3.76
C THR A 4 -18.90 1.10 -4.23
N TYR A 5 -17.71 1.17 -3.64
CA TYR A 5 -16.68 0.15 -3.84
C TYR A 5 -16.94 -1.06 -2.94
N THR A 6 -16.87 -2.26 -3.51
CA THR A 6 -17.01 -3.52 -2.77
C THR A 6 -15.86 -4.46 -3.10
N ALA A 7 -15.59 -5.42 -2.20
CA ALA A 7 -14.56 -6.42 -2.38
C ALA A 7 -15.17 -7.76 -2.83
N ARG A 8 -14.78 -8.25 -4.01
CA ARG A 8 -15.10 -9.59 -4.50
C ARG A 8 -13.94 -10.54 -4.20
N LYS A 9 -14.18 -11.48 -3.29
CA LYS A 9 -13.17 -12.46 -2.85
C LYS A 9 -13.30 -13.75 -3.66
N ILE A 10 -12.18 -14.26 -4.17
CA ILE A 10 -12.08 -15.56 -4.83
C ILE A 10 -11.17 -16.44 -3.97
N GLY A 11 -11.54 -17.71 -3.77
CA GLY A 11 -10.79 -18.61 -2.90
C GLY A 11 -10.84 -18.23 -1.42
N ALA A 12 -10.39 -19.14 -0.57
CA ALA A 12 -10.28 -18.91 0.87
C ALA A 12 -9.08 -17.99 1.19
N ALA A 13 -9.22 -17.03 2.10
CA ALA A 13 -8.06 -16.29 2.60
C ALA A 13 -6.98 -17.23 3.16
N ASN A 14 -5.70 -16.82 3.16
CA ASN A 14 -4.55 -17.67 3.52
C ASN A 14 -4.36 -18.90 2.60
N THR A 15 -4.68 -18.78 1.32
CA THR A 15 -4.42 -19.79 0.29
C THR A 15 -3.78 -19.16 -0.94
N LEU A 16 -3.14 -19.96 -1.80
CA LEU A 16 -2.43 -19.46 -2.99
C LEU A 16 -3.40 -18.92 -4.05
N GLU A 17 -4.62 -19.45 -4.07
CA GLU A 17 -5.70 -19.10 -4.99
C GLU A 17 -6.41 -17.81 -4.59
N HIS A 18 -6.19 -17.31 -3.36
CA HIS A 18 -6.94 -16.19 -2.84
C HIS A 18 -6.70 -14.91 -3.63
N ARG A 19 -7.77 -14.28 -4.11
CA ARG A 19 -7.74 -12.97 -4.77
C ARG A 19 -8.85 -12.09 -4.22
N ILE A 20 -8.59 -10.79 -4.16
CA ILE A 20 -9.59 -9.77 -3.83
C ILE A 20 -9.62 -8.77 -4.97
N PHE A 21 -10.67 -8.87 -5.78
CA PHE A 21 -10.98 -7.85 -6.79
C PHE A 21 -11.78 -6.73 -6.13
N ILE A 22 -11.56 -5.50 -6.58
CA ILE A 22 -12.42 -4.37 -6.22
C ILE A 22 -13.49 -4.22 -7.28
N GLU A 23 -14.71 -3.96 -6.86
CA GLU A 23 -15.84 -3.68 -7.73
C GLU A 23 -16.29 -2.26 -7.53
N LYS A 24 -16.69 -1.60 -8.62
CA LYS A 24 -17.47 -0.37 -8.60
C LYS A 24 -18.87 -0.70 -9.08
N ASP A 25 -19.86 -0.54 -8.21
CA ASP A 25 -21.26 -0.85 -8.52
C ASP A 25 -21.45 -2.30 -9.06
N GLY A 26 -20.69 -3.25 -8.50
CA GLY A 26 -20.74 -4.68 -8.84
C GLY A 26 -19.88 -5.10 -10.06
N VAL A 27 -19.21 -4.16 -10.71
CA VAL A 27 -18.32 -4.43 -11.86
C VAL A 27 -16.86 -4.40 -11.40
N PRO A 28 -16.06 -5.46 -11.64
CA PRO A 28 -14.64 -5.48 -11.29
C PRO A 28 -13.87 -4.35 -11.98
N VAL A 29 -13.01 -3.69 -11.22
CA VAL A 29 -12.15 -2.59 -11.63
C VAL A 29 -10.72 -2.83 -11.14
N SER A 30 -9.73 -2.29 -11.84
CA SER A 30 -8.33 -2.33 -11.40
C SER A 30 -8.13 -1.43 -10.17
N PRO A 31 -7.67 -1.95 -9.01
CA PRO A 31 -7.31 -1.11 -7.88
C PRO A 31 -6.03 -0.31 -8.13
N PHE A 32 -5.22 -0.68 -9.13
CA PHE A 32 -4.06 0.10 -9.52
C PHE A 32 -4.48 1.27 -10.43
N HIS A 33 -5.39 1.06 -11.38
CA HIS A 33 -5.60 2.01 -12.49
C HIS A 33 -6.97 2.69 -12.51
N ASP A 34 -8.03 2.00 -12.12
CA ASP A 34 -9.41 2.45 -12.35
C ASP A 34 -9.99 3.28 -11.19
N ILE A 35 -9.40 3.17 -10.00
CA ILE A 35 -9.84 3.95 -8.83
C ILE A 35 -9.14 5.31 -8.88
N PRO A 36 -9.88 6.44 -8.90
CA PRO A 36 -9.26 7.75 -8.95
C PRO A 36 -8.39 8.01 -7.72
N LEU A 37 -7.18 8.54 -7.92
CA LEU A 37 -6.31 8.97 -6.82
C LEU A 37 -7.03 9.93 -5.87
N TYR A 38 -7.69 10.95 -6.42
CA TYR A 38 -8.40 11.98 -5.66
C TYR A 38 -9.88 11.66 -5.53
N ALA A 39 -10.39 11.74 -4.30
CA ALA A 39 -11.80 11.52 -3.97
C ALA A 39 -12.66 12.80 -4.09
N ASN A 40 -12.02 13.96 -4.23
CA ASN A 40 -12.69 15.25 -4.41
C ASN A 40 -11.98 16.13 -5.44
N GLU A 41 -12.73 17.06 -6.04
CA GLU A 41 -12.23 17.97 -7.08
C GLU A 41 -11.10 18.88 -6.60
N GLN A 42 -11.08 19.23 -5.32
CA GLN A 42 -10.04 20.09 -4.74
C GLN A 42 -8.71 19.35 -4.54
N GLN A 43 -8.65 18.04 -4.80
CA GLN A 43 -7.46 17.20 -4.66
C GLN A 43 -6.86 17.23 -3.25
N THR A 44 -7.73 17.34 -2.23
CA THR A 44 -7.32 17.38 -0.82
C THR A 44 -7.62 16.08 -0.08
N ILE A 45 -8.51 15.25 -0.62
CA ILE A 45 -8.88 13.94 -0.11
C ILE A 45 -8.54 12.90 -1.17
N LEU A 46 -7.90 11.81 -0.75
CA LEU A 46 -7.42 10.76 -1.64
C LEU A 46 -8.15 9.45 -1.34
N ASN A 47 -8.30 8.59 -2.35
CA ASN A 47 -8.71 7.22 -2.14
C ASN A 47 -7.47 6.38 -1.82
N MET A 48 -7.51 5.63 -0.73
CA MET A 48 -6.52 4.61 -0.39
C MET A 48 -7.14 3.24 -0.60
N ILE A 49 -6.38 2.32 -1.18
CA ILE A 49 -6.71 0.91 -1.26
C ILE A 49 -6.09 0.20 -0.08
N VAL A 50 -6.90 -0.39 0.80
CA VAL A 50 -6.40 -1.15 1.96
C VAL A 50 -6.01 -2.56 1.52
N GLU A 51 -4.77 -2.95 1.77
CA GLU A 51 -4.25 -4.29 1.45
C GLU A 51 -4.11 -5.14 2.71
N VAL A 52 -3.46 -4.60 3.74
CA VAL A 52 -3.14 -5.31 4.98
C VAL A 52 -3.75 -4.60 6.18
N PRO A 53 -4.73 -5.22 6.87
CA PRO A 53 -5.29 -4.69 8.10
C PRO A 53 -4.25 -4.59 9.21
N ARG A 54 -4.38 -3.57 10.06
CA ARG A 54 -3.55 -3.42 11.25
C ARG A 54 -3.56 -4.68 12.11
N TRP A 55 -2.39 -5.05 12.62
CA TRP A 55 -2.10 -6.23 13.45
C TRP A 55 -2.29 -7.60 12.77
N THR A 56 -2.28 -7.63 11.44
CA THR A 56 -2.24 -8.88 10.67
C THR A 56 -0.85 -9.07 10.03
N ASN A 57 -0.57 -10.29 9.56
CA ASN A 57 0.77 -10.70 9.12
C ASN A 57 0.84 -11.06 7.64
N ALA A 58 -0.28 -11.40 7.00
CA ALA A 58 -0.29 -11.78 5.59
C ALA A 58 0.14 -10.59 4.73
N LYS A 59 1.23 -10.73 3.97
CA LYS A 59 1.68 -9.70 3.05
C LYS A 59 0.78 -9.72 1.82
N MET A 60 -0.30 -8.96 1.90
CA MET A 60 -1.22 -8.75 0.78
C MET A 60 -0.74 -7.53 -0.02
N GLU A 61 -0.87 -7.60 -1.34
CA GLU A 61 -0.44 -6.54 -2.26
C GLU A 61 -1.31 -6.54 -3.52
N ILE A 62 -1.53 -5.38 -4.11
CA ILE A 62 -2.06 -5.21 -5.46
C ILE A 62 -1.13 -5.94 -6.42
N SER A 63 -1.65 -6.95 -7.13
CA SER A 63 -0.84 -7.71 -8.07
C SER A 63 -0.56 -6.90 -9.34
N LYS A 64 0.69 -6.50 -9.58
CA LYS A 64 1.08 -5.79 -10.80
C LYS A 64 0.83 -6.60 -12.07
N GLU A 65 1.04 -7.90 -12.02
CA GLU A 65 1.07 -8.78 -13.21
C GLU A 65 -0.29 -9.34 -13.62
N GLU A 66 -1.28 -9.34 -12.73
CA GLU A 66 -2.57 -9.99 -12.97
C GLU A 66 -3.56 -9.00 -13.60
N THR A 67 -4.42 -9.49 -14.50
CA THR A 67 -5.48 -8.68 -15.11
C THR A 67 -6.39 -8.07 -14.05
N LEU A 68 -6.63 -6.75 -14.15
CA LEU A 68 -7.32 -5.93 -13.14
C LEU A 68 -6.67 -5.92 -11.75
N ASN A 69 -5.40 -6.27 -11.65
CA ASN A 69 -4.54 -6.09 -10.47
C ASN A 69 -5.20 -6.47 -9.13
N PRO A 70 -5.84 -7.66 -8.99
CA PRO A 70 -6.44 -8.04 -7.71
C PRO A 70 -5.41 -8.04 -6.59
N ILE A 71 -5.87 -7.78 -5.36
CA ILE A 71 -5.03 -7.93 -4.18
C ILE A 71 -4.82 -9.43 -3.95
N LYS A 72 -3.57 -9.85 -3.77
CA LYS A 72 -3.19 -11.24 -3.48
C LYS A 72 -2.10 -11.28 -2.42
N GLN A 73 -1.88 -12.46 -1.85
CA GLN A 73 -0.78 -12.63 -0.92
C GLN A 73 0.53 -12.88 -1.68
N ASP A 74 1.59 -12.17 -1.31
CA ASP A 74 2.94 -12.38 -1.82
C ASP A 74 3.41 -13.83 -1.56
N ILE A 75 4.15 -14.40 -2.51
CA ILE A 75 4.64 -15.78 -2.47
C ILE A 75 6.17 -15.77 -2.49
N LYS A 76 6.77 -16.30 -1.42
CA LYS A 76 8.22 -16.43 -1.28
C LYS A 76 8.60 -17.91 -1.25
N LYS A 77 9.39 -18.36 -2.23
CA LYS A 77 9.84 -19.76 -2.37
C LYS A 77 8.67 -20.76 -2.40
N GLY A 78 7.61 -20.41 -3.14
CA GLY A 78 6.41 -21.25 -3.31
C GLY A 78 5.49 -21.33 -2.09
N LYS A 79 5.69 -20.47 -1.08
CA LYS A 79 4.84 -20.39 0.12
C LYS A 79 4.32 -18.98 0.33
N LEU A 80 3.12 -18.88 0.88
CA LEU A 80 2.51 -17.63 1.31
C LEU A 80 3.45 -16.88 2.27
N ARG A 81 3.70 -15.60 1.98
CA ARG A 81 4.57 -14.75 2.79
C ARG A 81 3.78 -14.10 3.92
N TYR A 82 4.34 -14.19 5.12
CA TYR A 82 3.84 -13.53 6.31
C TYR A 82 4.97 -12.69 6.92
N VAL A 83 4.71 -11.41 7.15
CA VAL A 83 5.60 -10.56 7.95
C VAL A 83 5.60 -11.05 9.41
N ARG A 84 6.77 -11.11 10.02
CA ARG A 84 6.94 -11.69 11.36
C ARG A 84 6.71 -10.64 12.45
N ASN A 85 6.24 -11.08 13.62
CA ASN A 85 6.10 -10.20 14.78
C ASN A 85 7.49 -9.84 15.31
N CYS A 86 7.82 -8.55 15.28
CA CYS A 86 9.10 -8.02 15.77
C CYS A 86 8.81 -7.22 17.03
N PHE A 87 9.22 -7.73 18.20
CA PHE A 87 8.89 -7.12 19.49
C PHE A 87 9.26 -5.63 19.52
N PRO A 88 8.35 -4.72 19.94
CA PRO A 88 7.03 -4.95 20.54
C PRO A 88 5.83 -4.98 19.56
N HIS A 89 6.08 -5.05 18.25
CA HIS A 89 5.10 -4.89 17.18
C HIS A 89 4.45 -6.21 16.74
N LYS A 90 3.11 -6.24 16.74
CA LYS A 90 2.32 -7.34 16.17
C LYS A 90 1.95 -7.01 14.73
N GLY A 91 2.41 -7.84 13.79
CA GLY A 91 2.11 -7.67 12.36
C GLY A 91 2.42 -6.25 11.86
N TYR A 92 1.56 -5.74 10.98
CA TYR A 92 1.60 -4.34 10.53
C TYR A 92 1.03 -3.40 11.61
N LEU A 93 1.68 -2.25 11.80
CA LEU A 93 1.28 -1.25 12.81
C LEU A 93 0.12 -0.34 12.38
N TRP A 94 -0.21 -0.34 11.09
CA TRP A 94 -1.20 0.52 10.45
C TRP A 94 -2.17 -0.31 9.63
N ASN A 95 -3.28 0.29 9.21
CA ASN A 95 -3.90 -0.21 7.99
C ASN A 95 -2.95 0.17 6.85
N TYR A 96 -2.42 -0.83 6.16
CA TYR A 96 -1.42 -0.66 5.12
C TYR A 96 -2.05 -0.90 3.76
N GLY A 97 -1.56 -0.17 2.77
CA GLY A 97 -2.02 -0.31 1.40
C GLY A 97 -1.34 0.70 0.50
N ALA A 98 -2.02 1.10 -0.58
CA ALA A 98 -1.41 1.99 -1.56
C ALA A 98 -2.40 3.03 -2.09
N PHE A 99 -1.83 4.08 -2.69
CA PHE A 99 -2.60 5.01 -3.51
C PHE A 99 -2.76 4.48 -4.94
N PRO A 100 -3.99 4.40 -5.47
CA PRO A 100 -4.20 4.04 -6.87
C PRO A 100 -3.68 5.17 -7.77
N GLN A 101 -3.40 4.86 -9.04
CA GLN A 101 -2.92 5.84 -10.02
C GLN A 101 -1.64 6.57 -9.59
N THR A 102 -0.75 5.87 -8.90
CA THR A 102 0.60 6.33 -8.56
C THR A 102 1.59 5.22 -8.88
N TRP A 103 2.84 5.55 -9.21
CA TRP A 103 3.86 4.57 -9.50
C TRP A 103 5.26 5.08 -9.14
N GLU A 104 5.99 4.30 -8.37
CA GLU A 104 7.42 4.51 -8.06
C GLU A 104 8.26 4.01 -9.24
N ASP A 105 8.54 4.89 -10.21
CA ASP A 105 9.16 4.53 -11.49
C ASP A 105 10.56 3.90 -11.33
N PRO A 106 10.76 2.60 -11.66
CA PRO A 106 12.05 1.92 -11.52
C PRO A 106 13.07 2.34 -12.59
N ASN A 107 12.66 3.17 -13.56
CA ASN A 107 13.51 3.66 -14.63
C ASN A 107 14.19 4.98 -14.25
N VAL A 108 13.78 5.63 -13.16
CA VAL A 108 14.30 6.91 -12.69
C VAL A 108 15.01 6.72 -11.35
N VAL A 109 16.10 7.45 -11.13
CA VAL A 109 16.78 7.51 -9.83
C VAL A 109 16.26 8.74 -9.09
N HIS A 110 15.64 8.54 -7.93
CA HIS A 110 15.11 9.63 -7.12
C HIS A 110 16.27 10.40 -6.46
N PRO A 111 16.29 11.75 -6.56
CA PRO A 111 17.41 12.55 -6.06
C PRO A 111 17.55 12.51 -4.53
N GLU A 112 16.49 12.21 -3.79
CA GLU A 112 16.45 12.17 -2.33
C GLU A 112 17.16 10.93 -1.76
N THR A 113 16.89 9.77 -2.36
CA THR A 113 17.35 8.46 -1.91
C THR A 113 18.57 7.96 -2.69
N LYS A 114 18.83 8.52 -3.88
CA LYS A 114 19.83 8.06 -4.85
C LYS A 114 19.60 6.61 -5.30
N ALA A 115 18.35 6.16 -5.20
CA ALA A 115 17.90 4.83 -5.60
C ALA A 115 16.79 4.93 -6.65
N LYS A 116 16.53 3.82 -7.35
CA LYS A 116 15.39 3.72 -8.27
C LYS A 116 14.08 3.48 -7.50
N GLY A 117 12.92 3.78 -8.09
CA GLY A 117 11.64 3.35 -7.52
C GLY A 117 11.52 1.82 -7.44
N ASP A 118 10.73 1.32 -6.50
CA ASP A 118 10.48 -0.12 -6.27
C ASP A 118 9.49 -0.76 -7.27
N ASN A 119 9.04 0.01 -8.27
CA ASN A 119 8.11 -0.40 -9.30
C ASN A 119 6.68 -0.67 -8.80
N ASP A 120 6.29 -0.21 -7.61
CA ASP A 120 4.95 -0.40 -7.04
C ASP A 120 4.11 0.89 -7.00
N PRO A 121 2.79 0.80 -6.77
CA PRO A 121 2.02 1.96 -6.38
C PRO A 121 2.50 2.52 -5.04
N LEU A 122 2.38 3.84 -4.86
CA LEU A 122 2.92 4.53 -3.69
C LEU A 122 2.27 4.04 -2.39
N ASP A 123 3.11 3.62 -1.45
CA ASP A 123 2.69 2.98 -0.21
C ASP A 123 2.13 3.94 0.83
N VAL A 124 1.15 3.46 1.59
CA VAL A 124 0.34 4.25 2.51
C VAL A 124 0.15 3.56 3.85
N CYS A 125 0.44 4.27 4.93
CA CYS A 125 0.20 3.90 6.32
C CYS A 125 -0.94 4.75 6.90
N GLU A 126 -2.12 4.14 7.06
CA GLU A 126 -3.29 4.80 7.65
C GLU A 126 -3.38 4.57 9.16
N ILE A 127 -3.43 5.67 9.91
CA ILE A 127 -3.15 5.69 11.35
C ILE A 127 -4.40 5.82 12.25
N GLY A 128 -5.60 5.79 11.67
CA GLY A 128 -6.86 5.93 12.39
C GLY A 128 -7.20 4.76 13.31
N GLU A 129 -8.17 4.95 14.18
CA GLU A 129 -8.49 4.01 15.27
C GLU A 129 -9.16 2.72 14.79
N LEU A 130 -9.85 2.74 13.65
CA LEU A 130 -10.54 1.58 13.10
C LEU A 130 -9.57 0.64 12.39
N VAL A 131 -9.80 -0.67 12.51
CA VAL A 131 -9.08 -1.68 11.72
C VAL A 131 -9.89 -1.95 10.45
N SER A 132 -9.31 -1.59 9.30
CA SER A 132 -9.93 -1.73 7.98
C SER A 132 -9.84 -3.17 7.47
N LYS A 133 -10.55 -3.48 6.38
CA LYS A 133 -10.53 -4.80 5.74
C LYS A 133 -9.77 -4.75 4.41
N PRO A 134 -9.14 -5.86 3.98
CA PRO A 134 -8.51 -5.93 2.67
C PRO A 134 -9.52 -5.67 1.55
N GLY A 135 -9.14 -4.83 0.59
CA GLY A 135 -9.96 -4.39 -0.53
C GLY A 135 -10.93 -3.25 -0.23
N GLU A 136 -10.90 -2.67 0.98
CA GLU A 136 -11.64 -1.44 1.25
C GLU A 136 -10.99 -0.23 0.55
N VAL A 137 -11.83 0.63 0.00
CA VAL A 137 -11.44 1.92 -0.57
C VAL A 137 -11.87 3.01 0.38
N ILE A 138 -10.92 3.61 1.10
CA ILE A 138 -11.20 4.60 2.14
C ILE A 138 -10.71 5.99 1.73
N GLN A 139 -11.43 7.03 2.17
CA GLN A 139 -11.03 8.42 1.93
C GLN A 139 -10.09 8.87 3.03
N VAL A 140 -8.91 9.36 2.65
CA VAL A 140 -7.86 9.75 3.57
C VAL A 140 -7.33 11.14 3.26
N LYS A 141 -6.67 11.76 4.24
CA LYS A 141 -5.86 12.95 4.02
C LYS A 141 -4.41 12.71 4.42
N ILE A 142 -3.50 13.33 3.68
CA ILE A 142 -2.04 13.23 3.87
C ILE A 142 -1.61 14.05 5.09
N LEU A 143 -0.71 13.48 5.87
CA LEU A 143 -0.06 14.10 7.03
C LEU A 143 1.45 14.25 6.83
N GLY A 144 2.10 13.28 6.19
CA GLY A 144 3.54 13.32 5.95
C GLY A 144 4.05 12.12 5.15
N VAL A 145 5.37 12.00 5.02
CA VAL A 145 6.03 10.91 4.27
C VAL A 145 7.39 10.55 4.87
N MET A 146 7.74 9.27 4.87
CA MET A 146 9.07 8.77 5.20
C MET A 146 9.78 8.18 3.97
N ALA A 147 11.08 8.43 3.85
CA ALA A 147 11.91 8.00 2.72
C ALA A 147 12.64 6.68 3.00
N LEU A 148 11.96 5.54 2.91
CA LEU A 148 12.58 4.23 3.13
C LEU A 148 13.48 3.89 1.92
N LEU A 149 14.62 3.27 2.22
CA LEU A 149 15.43 2.51 1.28
C LEU A 149 15.20 1.03 1.57
N ASP A 150 14.30 0.40 0.82
CA ASP A 150 13.94 -1.00 1.00
C ASP A 150 14.80 -1.86 0.07
N GLU A 151 15.75 -2.61 0.63
CA GLU A 151 16.71 -3.41 -0.16
C GLU A 151 17.47 -2.64 -1.27
N GLY A 152 17.60 -1.31 -1.12
CA GLY A 152 18.31 -0.43 -2.06
C GLY A 152 17.42 0.28 -3.08
N GLU A 153 16.10 0.13 -2.97
CA GLU A 153 15.09 0.82 -3.79
C GLU A 153 14.43 1.94 -2.97
N THR A 154 14.00 3.00 -3.66
CA THR A 154 13.18 4.07 -3.11
C THR A 154 11.80 3.51 -2.85
N ASP A 155 11.37 3.63 -1.61
CA ASP A 155 10.10 3.08 -1.15
C ASP A 155 9.43 4.10 -0.21
N TRP A 156 8.74 5.08 -0.77
CA TRP A 156 8.14 6.15 0.03
C TRP A 156 6.93 5.65 0.83
N LYS A 157 6.90 5.95 2.13
CA LYS A 157 5.77 5.60 3.02
C LYS A 157 4.97 6.83 3.37
N ILE A 158 3.81 7.01 2.75
CA ILE A 158 2.91 8.13 3.05
C ILE A 158 2.15 7.85 4.35
N LEU A 159 2.14 8.81 5.26
CA LEU A 159 1.34 8.76 6.47
C LEU A 159 0.04 9.52 6.24
N VAL A 160 -1.08 8.85 6.48
CA VAL A 160 -2.41 9.38 6.24
C VAL A 160 -3.35 9.05 7.40
N ILE A 161 -4.50 9.73 7.42
CA ILE A 161 -5.60 9.37 8.30
C ILE A 161 -6.91 9.36 7.54
N ASN A 162 -7.78 8.39 7.85
CA ASN A 162 -9.15 8.35 7.36
C ASN A 162 -9.90 9.66 7.73
N VAL A 163 -10.56 10.30 6.76
CA VAL A 163 -11.26 11.57 6.98
C VAL A 163 -12.43 11.45 7.97
N ASN A 164 -12.94 10.24 8.17
CA ASN A 164 -14.02 9.94 9.11
C ASN A 164 -13.51 9.58 10.53
N ASP A 165 -12.19 9.52 10.73
CA ASP A 165 -11.63 9.24 12.05
C ASP A 165 -11.92 10.40 13.04
N PRO A 166 -12.26 10.13 14.31
CA PRO A 166 -12.51 11.17 15.31
C PRO A 166 -11.34 12.15 15.53
N LEU A 167 -10.10 11.73 15.30
CA LEU A 167 -8.91 12.58 15.38
C LEU A 167 -8.59 13.29 14.06
N ALA A 168 -9.22 12.93 12.95
CA ALA A 168 -8.93 13.56 11.66
C ALA A 168 -8.99 15.09 11.73
N PRO A 169 -9.99 15.77 12.33
CA PRO A 169 -10.00 17.23 12.41
C PRO A 169 -8.79 17.86 13.12
N LYS A 170 -8.11 17.10 13.99
CA LYS A 170 -6.95 17.55 14.79
C LYS A 170 -5.60 17.23 14.15
N LEU A 171 -5.56 16.37 13.14
CA LEU A 171 -4.34 15.94 12.46
C LEU A 171 -4.27 16.59 11.08
N ASN A 172 -3.52 17.67 10.91
CA ASN A 172 -3.47 18.41 9.64
C ASN A 172 -2.09 18.50 9.00
N ASP A 173 -1.04 18.25 9.78
CA ASP A 173 0.34 18.08 9.33
C ASP A 173 1.06 17.06 10.23
N ILE A 174 2.32 16.74 9.91
CA ILE A 174 3.06 15.65 10.56
C ILE A 174 3.31 15.90 12.05
N GLU A 175 3.45 17.16 12.47
CA GLU A 175 3.68 17.54 13.87
C GLU A 175 2.48 17.22 14.76
N ASP A 176 1.27 17.22 14.20
CA ASP A 176 0.07 16.86 14.95
C ASP A 176 0.06 15.36 15.28
N VAL A 177 0.70 14.51 14.46
CA VAL A 177 0.83 13.08 14.73
C VAL A 177 1.64 12.87 16.01
N GLU A 178 2.80 13.50 16.15
CA GLU A 178 3.60 13.34 17.38
C GLU A 178 2.90 13.96 18.61
N ARG A 179 2.09 15.02 18.42
CA ARG A 179 1.31 15.64 19.50
C ARG A 179 0.18 14.73 20.00
N HIS A 180 -0.53 14.05 19.11
CA HIS A 180 -1.73 13.29 19.46
C HIS A 180 -1.50 11.77 19.57
N LEU A 181 -0.47 11.26 18.90
CA LEU A 181 -0.08 9.84 18.83
C LEU A 181 1.43 9.70 19.14
N PRO A 182 1.88 10.13 20.34
CA PRO A 182 3.30 10.23 20.66
C PRO A 182 4.01 8.89 20.53
N GLY A 183 5.16 8.89 19.85
CA GLY A 183 5.97 7.71 19.60
C GLY A 183 5.56 6.85 18.39
N LEU A 184 4.43 7.14 17.73
CA LEU A 184 4.02 6.40 16.52
C LEU A 184 5.03 6.55 15.39
N LEU A 185 5.55 7.76 15.15
CA LEU A 185 6.54 8.01 14.09
C LEU A 185 7.84 7.24 14.35
N ARG A 186 8.30 7.23 15.61
CA ARG A 186 9.47 6.44 16.02
C ARG A 186 9.25 4.94 15.84
N ALA A 187 8.08 4.43 16.22
CA ALA A 187 7.71 3.03 16.01
C ALA A 187 7.61 2.69 14.51
N THR A 188 7.15 3.63 13.69
CA THR A 188 7.10 3.50 12.21
C THR A 188 8.49 3.33 11.63
N ASN A 189 9.42 4.22 12.00
CA ASN A 189 10.81 4.12 11.58
C ASN A 189 11.44 2.77 12.00
N GLU A 190 11.27 2.39 13.27
CA GLU A 190 11.80 1.13 13.80
C GLU A 190 11.23 -0.08 13.05
N TRP A 191 9.92 -0.13 12.84
CA TRP A 191 9.25 -1.25 12.18
C TRP A 191 9.81 -1.49 10.78
N PHE A 192 9.86 -0.46 9.93
CA PHE A 192 10.35 -0.59 8.55
C PHE A 192 11.85 -0.90 8.47
N ARG A 193 12.64 -0.52 9.48
CA ARG A 193 14.05 -0.93 9.59
C ARG A 193 14.18 -2.43 9.83
N ILE A 194 13.39 -2.99 10.73
CA ILE A 194 13.63 -4.33 11.27
C ILE A 194 12.75 -5.44 10.69
N TYR A 195 11.63 -5.14 10.03
CA TYR A 195 10.59 -6.14 9.71
C TYR A 195 11.07 -7.32 8.85
N LYS A 196 12.15 -7.14 8.06
CA LYS A 196 12.76 -8.19 7.22
C LYS A 196 13.96 -8.89 7.84
N ILE A 197 14.44 -8.46 9.01
CA ILE A 197 15.55 -9.15 9.70
C ILE A 197 15.20 -10.61 10.04
N PRO A 198 13.98 -10.96 10.51
CA PRO A 198 13.56 -12.35 10.70
C PRO A 198 13.60 -13.21 9.43
N ASP A 199 13.56 -12.58 8.26
CA ASP A 199 13.64 -13.20 6.94
C ASP A 199 15.09 -13.36 6.43
N GLY A 200 16.07 -13.00 7.26
CA GLY A 200 17.51 -13.05 6.93
C GLY A 200 17.98 -11.90 6.05
N LYS A 201 17.20 -10.81 5.95
CA LYS A 201 17.60 -9.59 5.23
C LYS A 201 18.33 -8.62 6.17
N PRO A 202 19.19 -7.73 5.63
CA PRO A 202 19.76 -6.65 6.42
C PRO A 202 18.67 -5.69 6.91
N GLU A 203 19.03 -4.87 7.89
CA GLU A 203 18.21 -3.74 8.32
C GLU A 203 18.07 -2.73 7.18
N ASN A 204 16.85 -2.24 6.94
CA ASN A 204 16.61 -1.19 5.96
C ASN A 204 17.12 0.16 6.47
N GLN A 205 17.28 1.11 5.55
CA GLN A 205 17.74 2.46 5.87
C GLN A 205 16.69 3.49 5.50
N PHE A 206 16.82 4.70 6.04
CA PHE A 206 16.01 5.83 5.64
C PHE A 206 16.90 6.96 5.15
N ALA A 207 16.48 7.66 4.10
CA ALA A 207 17.03 8.98 3.82
C ALA A 207 16.62 9.97 4.93
N PHE A 208 17.22 11.17 4.93
CA PHE A 208 16.95 12.22 5.93
C PHE A 208 17.08 11.76 7.40
N SER A 209 17.93 10.78 7.68
CA SER A 209 18.09 10.18 9.02
C SER A 209 16.76 9.63 9.61
N GLY A 210 15.80 9.25 8.76
CA GLY A 210 14.49 8.74 9.22
C GLY A 210 13.46 9.81 9.58
N GLU A 211 13.72 11.08 9.28
CA GLU A 211 12.75 12.16 9.47
C GLU A 211 11.50 11.92 8.62
N CYS A 212 10.33 12.02 9.25
CA CYS A 212 9.07 12.08 8.51
C CYS A 212 8.85 13.50 8.01
N LYS A 213 8.91 13.70 6.69
CA LYS A 213 8.65 14.99 6.05
C LYS A 213 7.18 15.35 6.14
N ASN A 214 6.91 16.64 6.13
CA ASN A 214 5.59 17.21 6.32
C ASN A 214 4.63 16.94 5.15
N LYS A 215 3.38 17.32 5.34
CA LYS A 215 2.29 17.15 4.37
C LYS A 215 2.61 17.74 3.00
N LYS A 216 3.25 18.92 2.96
CA LYS A 216 3.61 19.57 1.70
C LYS A 216 4.55 18.68 0.89
N TYR A 217 5.61 18.19 1.53
CA TYR A 217 6.58 17.31 0.88
C TYR A 217 5.92 16.02 0.39
N ALA A 218 5.10 15.39 1.25
CA ALA A 218 4.35 14.20 0.90
C ALA A 218 3.42 14.41 -0.30
N THR A 219 2.76 15.57 -0.39
CA THR A 219 1.91 15.93 -1.52
C THR A 219 2.71 16.07 -2.82
N ASP A 220 3.93 16.60 -2.75
CA ASP A 220 4.81 16.72 -3.91
C ASP A 220 5.28 15.33 -4.41
N ILE A 221 5.60 14.39 -3.51
CA ILE A 221 5.91 12.99 -3.86
C ILE A 221 4.71 12.29 -4.50
N VAL A 222 3.51 12.42 -3.91
CA VAL A 222 2.29 11.85 -4.49
C VAL A 222 2.05 12.35 -5.91
N ARG A 223 2.31 13.64 -6.17
CA ARG A 223 2.18 14.22 -7.51
C ARG A 223 3.19 13.62 -8.48
N GLU A 224 4.45 13.48 -8.06
CA GLU A 224 5.50 12.84 -8.87
C GLU A 224 5.12 11.41 -9.28
N CYS A 225 4.71 10.59 -8.32
CA CYS A 225 4.29 9.21 -8.59
C CYS A 225 3.01 9.15 -9.46
N ALA A 226 2.08 10.11 -9.31
CA ALA A 226 0.90 10.20 -10.17
C ALA A 226 1.26 10.57 -11.62
N GLU A 227 2.22 11.49 -11.82
CA GLU A 227 2.74 11.82 -13.14
C GLU A 227 3.49 10.66 -13.79
N ALA A 228 4.21 9.87 -12.99
CA ALA A 228 4.85 8.64 -13.44
C ALA A 228 3.83 7.58 -13.87
N TRP A 229 2.77 7.37 -13.08
CA TRP A 229 1.66 6.49 -13.46
C TRP A 229 0.96 6.95 -14.74
N GLU A 230 0.74 8.25 -14.93
CA GLU A 230 0.11 8.78 -16.14
C GLU A 230 0.96 8.49 -17.39
N LYS A 231 2.30 8.52 -17.27
CA LYS A 231 3.21 8.09 -18.34
C LYS A 231 3.16 6.58 -18.57
N LEU A 232 3.09 5.79 -17.50
CA LEU A 232 2.95 4.33 -17.54
C LEU A 232 1.67 3.91 -18.27
N ILE A 233 0.51 4.39 -17.82
CA ILE A 233 -0.81 3.98 -18.32
C ILE A 233 -1.06 4.41 -19.78
N THR A 234 -0.26 5.35 -20.29
CA THR A 234 -0.28 5.84 -21.68
C THR A 234 0.86 5.31 -22.55
N HIS A 235 1.64 4.32 -22.07
CA HIS A 235 2.80 3.74 -22.77
C HIS A 235 3.92 4.72 -23.11
N LYS A 236 3.99 5.86 -22.41
CA LYS A 236 5.13 6.81 -22.54
C LYS A 236 6.37 6.33 -21.79
N THR A 237 6.19 5.44 -20.82
CA THR A 237 7.26 4.72 -20.12
C THR A 237 7.05 3.21 -20.28
N PRO A 238 8.12 2.41 -20.45
CA PRO A 238 8.00 0.96 -20.48
C PRO A 238 7.36 0.41 -19.20
N ASN A 239 6.37 -0.48 -19.36
CA ASN A 239 5.60 -1.05 -18.25
C ASN A 239 6.21 -2.31 -17.62
N GLY A 240 7.20 -2.92 -18.28
CA GLY A 240 7.77 -4.19 -17.81
C GLY A 240 6.70 -5.26 -17.65
N ASP A 241 6.62 -5.85 -16.46
CA ASP A 241 5.65 -6.90 -16.12
C ASP A 241 4.31 -6.34 -15.56
N VAL A 242 4.15 -5.02 -15.51
CA VAL A 242 2.91 -4.39 -15.04
C VAL A 242 1.80 -4.56 -16.08
N SER A 243 0.75 -5.27 -15.71
CA SER A 243 -0.50 -5.38 -16.46
C SER A 243 -1.26 -4.06 -16.39
N LEU A 244 -1.42 -3.39 -17.54
CA LEU A 244 -2.10 -2.10 -17.67
C LEU A 244 -3.60 -2.22 -17.99
N VAL A 245 -4.15 -3.43 -18.01
CA VAL A 245 -5.56 -3.68 -18.32
C VAL A 245 -6.45 -2.95 -17.32
N ASN A 246 -7.32 -2.09 -17.84
CA ASN A 246 -8.22 -1.24 -17.07
C ASN A 246 -9.57 -1.10 -17.79
N THR A 247 -10.56 -0.53 -17.11
CA THR A 247 -11.94 -0.46 -17.63
C THR A 247 -12.48 0.97 -17.73
N THR A 248 -11.86 1.91 -17.02
CA THR A 248 -12.38 3.27 -16.82
C THR A 248 -11.44 4.37 -17.33
N VAL A 249 -10.16 4.09 -17.56
CA VAL A 249 -9.16 5.11 -17.95
C VAL A 249 -9.26 5.39 -19.45
N ALA A 250 -10.03 6.42 -19.80
CA ALA A 250 -10.46 6.67 -21.19
C ALA A 250 -9.32 6.84 -22.20
N HIS A 251 -8.17 7.37 -21.77
CA HIS A 251 -6.99 7.64 -22.59
C HIS A 251 -5.95 6.51 -22.55
N SER A 252 -6.22 5.41 -21.83
CA SER A 252 -5.33 4.26 -21.80
C SER A 252 -5.50 3.37 -23.05
N PRO A 253 -4.40 2.97 -23.72
CA PRO A 253 -4.45 2.02 -24.84
C PRO A 253 -4.99 0.63 -24.46
N ASP A 254 -4.82 0.20 -23.21
CA ASP A 254 -5.25 -1.13 -22.72
C ASP A 254 -6.62 -1.11 -22.06
N ARG A 255 -7.37 -0.02 -22.22
CA ARG A 255 -8.75 0.04 -21.74
C ARG A 255 -9.59 -1.01 -22.48
N THR A 256 -10.27 -1.84 -21.70
CA THR A 256 -11.14 -2.91 -22.22
C THR A 256 -12.55 -2.83 -21.65
N ASP A 257 -13.48 -3.52 -22.29
CA ASP A 257 -14.84 -3.69 -21.80
C ASP A 257 -14.86 -4.73 -20.66
N PRO A 258 -15.36 -4.39 -19.45
CA PRO A 258 -15.53 -5.34 -18.36
C PRO A 258 -16.27 -6.62 -18.76
N GLY A 259 -17.21 -6.56 -19.72
CA GLY A 259 -17.96 -7.72 -20.21
C GLY A 259 -17.11 -8.76 -20.96
N GLN A 260 -15.91 -8.39 -21.41
CA GLN A 260 -14.96 -9.30 -22.06
C GLN A 260 -14.04 -10.01 -21.05
N LEU A 261 -14.05 -9.57 -19.78
CA LEU A 261 -13.19 -10.12 -18.74
C LEU A 261 -13.89 -11.28 -18.02
N ASN A 262 -13.25 -12.43 -18.00
CA ASN A 262 -13.75 -13.61 -17.31
C ASN A 262 -13.31 -13.63 -15.83
N ILE A 263 -13.83 -12.68 -15.04
CA ILE A 263 -13.57 -12.64 -13.60
C ILE A 263 -14.57 -13.56 -12.87
N PRO A 264 -14.11 -14.54 -12.08
CA PRO A 264 -15.00 -15.44 -11.35
C PRO A 264 -15.97 -14.69 -10.42
N ARG A 265 -17.06 -15.35 -10.04
CA ARG A 265 -17.99 -14.82 -9.04
C ARG A 265 -17.37 -14.89 -7.65
N GLY A 266 -17.75 -13.94 -6.79
CA GLY A 266 -17.32 -13.92 -5.40
C GLY A 266 -17.72 -15.18 -4.64
N GLU A 267 -16.82 -15.65 -3.78
CA GLU A 267 -16.98 -16.77 -2.87
C GLU A 267 -16.94 -16.28 -1.42
N ASN A 268 -17.52 -17.05 -0.51
CA ASN A 268 -17.49 -16.76 0.93
C ASN A 268 -16.96 -17.96 1.71
N ASN A 269 -15.75 -18.39 1.34
CA ASN A 269 -15.11 -19.53 1.97
C ASN A 269 -14.50 -19.12 3.32
N ALA A 270 -14.51 -20.04 4.28
CA ALA A 270 -13.76 -19.87 5.52
C ALA A 270 -12.25 -19.75 5.21
N PRO A 271 -11.50 -18.94 5.98
CA PRO A 271 -10.06 -18.80 5.77
C PRO A 271 -9.34 -20.13 5.96
N GLY A 272 -8.32 -20.37 5.14
CA GLY A 272 -7.35 -21.43 5.35
C GLY A 272 -6.56 -21.23 6.66
N PRO A 273 -5.97 -22.31 7.20
CA PRO A 273 -5.19 -22.24 8.42
C PRO A 273 -3.92 -21.42 8.20
N ILE A 274 -3.51 -20.68 9.24
CA ILE A 274 -2.20 -20.02 9.30
C ILE A 274 -1.28 -20.92 10.13
N ASP A 275 -0.05 -21.12 9.67
CA ASP A 275 0.94 -21.89 10.40
C ASP A 275 1.24 -21.23 11.78
N PRO A 276 1.19 -21.96 12.90
CA PRO A 276 1.41 -21.39 14.24
C PRO A 276 2.80 -20.73 14.43
N SER A 277 3.78 -21.02 13.56
CA SER A 277 5.06 -20.32 13.59
C SER A 277 4.95 -18.82 13.31
N ILE A 278 3.85 -18.34 12.73
CA ILE A 278 3.59 -16.91 12.53
C ILE A 278 3.37 -16.18 13.86
N ASP A 279 2.92 -16.86 14.91
CA ASP A 279 2.73 -16.27 16.25
C ASP A 279 4.05 -15.94 16.96
N LYS A 280 5.18 -16.47 16.47
CA LYS A 280 6.51 -16.27 17.07
C LYS A 280 6.87 -14.78 17.12
N TRP A 281 7.29 -14.34 18.30
CA TRP A 281 7.92 -13.04 18.53
C TRP A 281 9.43 -13.11 18.32
N PHE A 282 9.94 -12.18 17.51
CA PHE A 282 11.37 -11.97 17.33
C PHE A 282 11.81 -10.78 18.18
N PHE A 283 12.81 -11.00 19.02
CA PHE A 283 13.45 -9.94 19.81
C PHE A 283 14.70 -9.50 19.05
N ILE A 284 14.60 -8.38 18.34
CA ILE A 284 15.68 -7.85 17.51
C ILE A 284 16.35 -6.74 18.31
N SER A 285 17.59 -6.98 18.74
CA SER A 285 18.43 -5.94 19.33
C SER A 285 19.03 -5.09 18.20
N GLY A 286 18.73 -3.80 18.17
CA GLY A 286 19.43 -2.86 17.28
C GLY A 286 20.93 -2.89 17.56
N ALA A 287 21.75 -2.74 16.52
CA ALA A 287 23.16 -2.42 16.74
C ALA A 287 23.23 -1.12 17.55
N PRO A 288 24.13 -1.00 18.55
CA PRO A 288 24.28 0.25 19.28
C PRO A 288 24.56 1.35 18.26
N SER A 289 23.75 2.41 18.30
CA SER A 289 23.99 3.65 17.57
C SER A 289 25.34 4.21 18.05
N GLY A 290 26.40 3.90 17.29
CA GLY A 290 27.73 4.48 17.45
C GLY A 290 27.81 5.87 16.85
#